data_AF-A0A3D3UPC6-F1
#
_entry.id   AF-A0A3D3UPC6-F1
#
_cell.length_a   1.000
_cell.length_b   1.000
_cell.length_c   1.000
_cell.angle_alpha   90.00
_cell.angle_beta   90.00
_cell.angle_gamma   90.00
#
_symmetry.space_group_name_H-M   'P 1'
#
loop_
_entity.id
_entity.type
_entity.pdbx_description
1 polymer ?
#
loop_
_entity_poly.entity_id
_entity_poly.type
_entity_poly.pdbx_seq_one_letter_code
_entity_poly.pdbx_strand_id
1 'polypeptide(L)' 'MSNVTQILNAIERGETKAADKLLPLVYEELRLLAARKMSQELPGQTLQATALVHEAY' A
#
# COMPACT_ATOMS: atom_id res chain seq x y z
N MET A 1 -14.46 6.94 -0.44
CA MET A 1 -13.90 6.96 -1.82
C MET A 1 -13.55 8.36 -2.33
N SER A 2 -14.08 9.45 -1.76
CA SER A 2 -13.85 10.83 -2.27
C SER A 2 -12.43 11.37 -2.07
N ASN A 3 -11.68 10.86 -1.09
CA ASN A 3 -10.36 11.41 -0.74
C ASN A 3 -9.27 11.08 -1.79
N VAL A 4 -9.25 9.86 -2.33
CA VAL A 4 -8.27 9.45 -3.36
C VAL A 4 -8.44 10.24 -4.65
N THR A 5 -9.68 10.39 -5.12
CA THR A 5 -9.98 11.14 -6.34
C THR A 5 -9.59 12.62 -6.20
N GLN A 6 -9.80 13.21 -5.01
CA GLN A 6 -9.35 14.58 -4.72
C GLN A 6 -7.83 14.71 -4.70
N ILE A 7 -7.13 13.72 -4.15
CA ILE A 7 -5.67 13.67 -4.15
C ILE A 7 -5.12 13.56 -5.58
N LEU A 8 -5.70 12.68 -6.42
CA LEU A 8 -5.31 12.54 -7.82
C LEU A 8 -5.52 13.83 -8.62
N ASN A 9 -6.67 14.50 -8.44
CA ASN A 9 -6.93 15.79 -9.07
C ASN A 9 -5.94 16.89 -8.61
N ALA A 10 -5.49 16.86 -7.35
CA ALA A 10 -4.49 17.80 -6.85
C ALA A 10 -3.09 17.51 -7.45
N ILE A 11 -2.74 16.25 -7.63
CA ILE A 11 -1.50 15.84 -8.31
C ILE A 11 -1.52 16.28 -9.78
N GLU A 12 -2.64 16.09 -10.49
CA GLU A 12 -2.79 16.55 -11.88
C GLU A 12 -2.63 18.08 -12.02
N ARG A 13 -2.97 18.84 -10.97
CA ARG A 13 -2.76 20.29 -10.88
C ARG A 13 -1.33 20.69 -10.50
N GLY A 14 -0.44 19.72 -10.30
CA GLY A 14 0.96 19.95 -9.92
C GLY A 14 1.19 20.12 -8.43
N GLU A 15 0.22 19.82 -7.56
CA GLU A 15 0.42 19.86 -6.11
C GLU A 15 1.23 18.65 -5.64
N THR A 16 2.56 18.78 -5.63
CA THR A 16 3.49 17.70 -5.24
C THR A 16 3.21 17.14 -3.84
N LYS A 17 2.72 17.98 -2.92
CA LYS A 17 2.33 17.58 -1.55
C LYS A 17 1.12 16.64 -1.51
N ALA A 18 0.33 16.56 -2.57
CA ALA A 18 -0.77 15.61 -2.66
C ALA A 18 -0.25 14.19 -2.95
N ALA A 19 0.88 14.05 -3.66
CA ALA A 19 1.52 12.75 -3.89
C ALA A 19 1.95 12.09 -2.57
N ASP A 20 2.44 12.87 -1.61
CA ASP A 20 2.81 12.40 -0.26
C ASP A 20 1.61 11.80 0.49
N LYS A 21 0.39 12.24 0.18
CA LYS A 21 -0.86 11.70 0.77
C LYS A 21 -1.37 10.47 0.04
N LEU A 22 -0.95 10.25 -1.21
CA LEU A 22 -1.36 9.10 -2.01
C LEU A 22 -0.55 7.85 -1.65
N LEU A 23 0.76 8.00 -1.43
CA LEU A 23 1.67 6.88 -1.17
C LEU A 23 1.22 6.00 0.03
N PRO A 24 0.86 6.56 1.20
CA PRO A 24 0.39 5.75 2.32
C PRO A 24 -0.91 4.98 2.02
N LEU A 25 -1.82 5.59 1.24
CA LEU A 25 -3.09 4.96 0.86
C LEU A 25 -2.88 3.78 -0.08
N VAL A 26 -2.00 3.94 -1.08
CA VAL A 26 -1.64 2.85 -2.01
C VAL A 26 -0.94 1.72 -1.25
N TYR A 27 -0.05 2.06 -0.31
CA TYR A 27 0.66 1.06 0.48
C TYR A 27 -0.27 0.25 1.39
N GLU A 28 -1.21 0.91 2.08
CA GLU A 28 -2.22 0.22 2.90
C GLU A 28 -3.07 -0.75 2.06
N GLU A 29 -3.54 -0.33 0.87
CA GLU A 29 -4.30 -1.21 -0.03
C GLU A 29 -3.46 -2.40 -0.53
N LEU A 30 -2.19 -2.18 -0.88
CA LEU A 30 -1.27 -3.26 -1.26
C LEU A 30 -1.03 -4.23 -0.08
N ARG A 31 -0.89 -3.72 1.14
CA ARG A 31 -0.74 -4.53 2.36
C ARG A 31 -1.99 -5.38 2.61
N LEU A 32 -3.18 -4.81 2.44
CA LEU A 32 -4.45 -5.53 2.58
C LEU A 32 -4.61 -6.61 1.51
N LEU A 33 -4.23 -6.33 0.26
CA LEU A 33 -4.24 -7.32 -0.81
C LEU A 33 -3.24 -8.45 -0.55
N ALA A 34 -2.04 -8.13 -0.09
CA ALA A 34 -1.04 -9.12 0.30
C ALA A 34 -1.53 -9.98 1.47
N ALA A 35 -2.08 -9.38 2.53
CA ALA A 35 -2.63 -10.10 3.67
C ALA A 35 -3.78 -11.02 3.27
N ARG A 36 -4.68 -10.58 2.39
CA ARG A 36 -5.78 -11.41 1.85
C ARG A 36 -5.24 -12.58 1.03
N LYS A 37 -4.25 -12.36 0.17
CA LYS A 37 -3.60 -13.44 -0.59
C LYS A 37 -2.91 -14.44 0.33
N MET A 38 -2.16 -13.97 1.33
CA MET A 38 -1.50 -14.83 2.32
C MET A 38 -2.48 -15.59 3.22
N SER A 39 -3.66 -15.02 3.51
CA SER A 39 -4.72 -15.72 4.26
C SER A 39 -5.37 -16.87 3.47
N GLN A 40 -5.17 -16.91 2.15
CA GLN A 40 -5.61 -18.01 1.27
C GLN A 40 -4.49 -19.05 1.05
N GLU A 41 -3.26 -18.76 1.48
CA GLU A 41 -2.16 -19.72 1.51
C GLU A 41 -2.25 -20.58 2.79
N LEU A 42 -1.94 -21.88 2.68
CA LEU A 42 -2.13 -22.83 3.78
C LEU A 42 -1.30 -22.46 5.03
N PRO A 43 -1.86 -22.60 6.24
CA PRO A 43 -1.10 -22.42 7.48
C PRO A 43 -0.05 -23.52 7.57
N GLY A 44 1.21 -23.17 7.30
CA GLY A 44 2.31 -24.15 7.26
C GLY A 44 3.55 -23.70 6.48
N GLN A 45 3.46 -22.63 5.67
CA GLN A 45 4.65 -22.03 5.10
C GLN A 45 5.22 -20.97 6.05
N THR A 46 6.36 -21.31 6.64
CA THR A 46 7.25 -20.46 7.45
C THR A 46 7.90 -19.35 6.61
N LEU A 47 7.16 -18.71 5.72
CA LEU A 47 7.58 -17.46 5.11
C LEU A 47 7.30 -16.37 6.14
N GLN A 48 8.32 -16.11 6.96
CA GLN A 48 8.32 -15.00 7.89
C GLN A 48 8.02 -13.70 7.13
N ALA A 49 6.77 -13.25 7.24
CA ALA A 49 6.27 -11.98 6.72
C ALA A 49 7.06 -10.76 7.22
N THR A 50 7.99 -10.94 8.15
CA THR A 50 8.93 -9.96 8.68
C THR A 50 10.19 -9.75 7.83
N ALA A 51 10.53 -10.63 6.88
CA ALA A 51 11.73 -10.46 6.05
C ALA A 51 11.55 -9.38 4.95
N LEU A 52 10.32 -9.15 4.48
CA LEU A 52 10.06 -8.20 3.38
C LEU A 52 10.13 -6.72 3.81
N VAL A 53 10.23 -6.44 5.11
CA VAL A 53 10.24 -5.06 5.66
C VAL A 53 11.67 -4.53 5.85
N HIS A 54 12.69 -5.40 5.92
CA HIS A 54 14.07 -5.00 6.18
C HIS A 54 14.95 -4.80 4.94
N GLU A 55 14.50 -5.20 3.74
CA GLU A 55 15.32 -5.11 2.52
C GLU A 55 15.03 -3.85 1.66
N ALA A 56 14.18 -2.94 2.14
CA ALA A 56 13.77 -1.74 1.40
C ALA A 56 13.98 -0.41 2.17
N TYR A 57 14.96 -0.38 3.08
CA TYR A 57 15.59 0.85 3.61
C TYR A 57 17.10 0.63 3.75
#